data_AF-A0A535DPZ9-F1
#
_entry.id   AF-A0A535DPZ9-F1
#
_cell.length_a   1.000
_cell.length_b   1.000
_cell.length_c   1.000
_cell.angle_alpha   90.00
_cell.angle_beta   90.00
_cell.angle_gamma   90.00
#
_symmetry.space_group_name_H-M   'P 1'
#
loop_
_entity.id
_entity.type
_entity.pdbx_description
1 polymer ?
#
loop_
_entity_poly.entity_id
_entity_poly.type
_entity_poly.pdbx_seq_one_letter_code
_entity_poly.pdbx_strand_id
1 'polypeptide(L)'
;MPTYRVYYAERQPTDRGVRLGVPEVNPLKESEWEDEIEAPDMQRALDQFFTEHVQDNSELAWVDDEGQARAVTGLDYDPGKTYIWIESSSETGDRMMEFQGVDEATPGMVRCPLCSGHTEIDKDMASRFQEAWDRHAEEDEDDGEFASASQETQSGADIRG
;
A
#
# COMPACT_ATOMS: atom_id res chain seq x y z
N MET A 1 -10.14 -21.53 14.25
CA MET A 1 -9.17 -21.83 13.19
C MET A 1 -8.04 -20.82 13.37
N PRO A 2 -6.75 -21.18 13.20
CA PRO A 2 -5.71 -20.16 13.25
C PRO A 2 -5.89 -19.17 12.10
N THR A 3 -5.40 -17.96 12.32
CA THR A 3 -5.38 -16.88 11.33
C THR A 3 -3.94 -16.55 11.05
N TYR A 4 -3.59 -16.36 9.79
CA TYR A 4 -2.26 -16.00 9.35
C TYR A 4 -2.31 -14.62 8.71
N ARG A 5 -1.37 -13.75 9.07
CA ARG A 5 -1.21 -12.43 8.45
C ARG A 5 -0.10 -12.53 7.41
N VAL A 6 -0.45 -12.28 6.15
CA VAL A 6 0.46 -12.26 5.01
C VAL A 6 0.82 -10.82 4.71
N TYR A 7 2.12 -10.54 4.60
CA TYR A 7 2.65 -9.20 4.29
C TYR A 7 3.18 -9.18 2.87
N TYR A 8 2.83 -8.15 2.12
CA TYR A 8 3.29 -7.97 0.75
C TYR A 8 3.34 -6.49 0.38
N ALA A 9 4.16 -6.18 -0.63
CA ALA A 9 4.33 -4.82 -1.12
C ALA A 9 3.97 -4.72 -2.60
N GLU A 10 3.32 -3.62 -2.94
CA GLU A 10 3.08 -3.18 -4.30
C GLU A 10 4.13 -2.14 -4.69
N ARG A 11 4.77 -2.31 -5.84
CA ARG A 11 5.71 -1.36 -6.44
C ARG A 11 5.23 -0.94 -7.82
N GLN A 12 5.04 0.36 -7.99
CA GLN A 12 4.67 0.97 -9.27
C GLN A 12 5.77 1.88 -9.81
N PRO A 13 6.06 1.85 -11.12
CA PRO A 13 6.85 2.89 -11.76
C PRO A 13 6.14 4.24 -11.61
N THR A 14 6.86 5.30 -11.21
CA THR A 14 6.31 6.65 -11.29
C THR A 14 6.63 7.31 -12.62
N ASP A 15 5.72 8.13 -13.15
CA ASP A 15 5.88 8.83 -14.43
C ASP A 15 7.01 9.89 -14.46
N ARG A 16 7.72 10.12 -13.34
CA ARG A 16 8.76 11.16 -13.22
C ARG A 16 10.15 10.56 -13.34
N GLY A 17 10.59 10.32 -14.59
CA GLY A 17 11.92 9.78 -14.86
C GLY A 17 12.45 10.01 -16.28
N VAL A 18 12.40 11.23 -16.82
CA VAL A 18 13.27 11.60 -17.95
C VAL A 18 14.14 12.79 -17.57
N ARG A 19 15.24 12.50 -16.88
CA ARG A 19 16.45 13.35 -16.92
C ARG A 19 17.55 12.55 -17.60
N LEU A 20 17.89 12.99 -18.82
CA LEU A 20 18.97 12.43 -19.63
C LEU A 20 20.30 12.43 -18.85
N GLY A 21 20.87 11.24 -18.61
CA GLY A 21 22.31 11.08 -18.37
C GLY A 21 22.77 10.51 -17.02
N VAL A 22 21.87 10.04 -16.14
CA VAL A 22 22.22 9.31 -14.92
C VAL A 22 21.43 8.00 -14.90
N PRO A 23 21.98 6.84 -14.48
CA PRO A 23 21.16 5.69 -14.13
C PRO A 23 20.38 6.05 -12.86
N GLU A 24 19.34 6.86 -13.03
CA GLU A 24 18.44 7.29 -11.98
C GLU A 24 17.53 6.09 -11.72
N VAL A 25 17.67 5.48 -10.54
CA VAL A 25 16.72 4.50 -10.03
C VAL A 25 15.37 5.19 -10.10
N ASN A 26 14.51 4.82 -11.04
CA ASN A 26 13.19 5.44 -11.16
C ASN A 26 12.54 5.40 -9.78
N PRO A 27 12.07 6.54 -9.23
CA PRO A 27 11.39 6.51 -7.96
C PRO A 27 10.19 5.58 -8.10
N LEU A 28 10.20 4.46 -7.38
CA LEU A 28 9.07 3.54 -7.32
C LEU A 28 8.13 4.07 -6.24
N LYS A 29 6.84 4.07 -6.52
CA LYS A 29 5.84 4.19 -5.47
C LYS A 29 5.71 2.81 -4.83
N GLU A 30 6.04 2.72 -3.54
CA GLU A 30 5.90 1.51 -2.75
C GLU A 30 4.69 1.66 -1.81
N SER A 31 3.84 0.65 -1.77
CA SER A 31 2.70 0.55 -0.84
C SER A 31 2.76 -0.81 -0.15
N GLU A 32 2.74 -0.83 1.18
CA GLU A 32 2.74 -2.06 1.98
C GLU A 32 1.30 -2.48 2.31
N TRP A 33 1.05 -3.78 2.27
CA TRP A 33 -0.27 -4.40 2.47
C TRP A 33 -0.19 -5.58 3.44
N GLU A 34 -1.32 -5.86 4.10
CA GLU A 34 -1.48 -6.97 5.04
C GLU A 34 -2.84 -7.65 4.78
N ASP A 35 -2.84 -8.97 4.63
CA ASP A 35 -4.07 -9.77 4.52
C ASP A 35 -4.15 -10.83 5.62
N GLU A 36 -5.32 -10.97 6.23
CA GLU A 36 -5.60 -11.96 7.28
C GLU A 36 -6.37 -13.16 6.70
N ILE A 37 -5.76 -14.34 6.75
CA ILE A 37 -6.27 -15.56 6.15
C ILE A 37 -6.50 -16.61 7.22
N GLU A 38 -7.75 -17.07 7.37
CA GLU A 38 -8.06 -18.19 8.24
C GLU A 38 -7.74 -19.52 7.53
N ALA A 39 -6.80 -20.29 8.07
CA ALA A 39 -6.38 -21.56 7.48
C ALA A 39 -5.98 -22.57 8.56
N PRO A 40 -5.99 -23.89 8.29
CA PRO A 40 -5.56 -24.89 9.26
C PRO A 40 -4.05 -24.87 9.53
N ASP A 41 -3.25 -24.39 8.58
CA ASP A 41 -1.81 -24.25 8.65
C ASP A 41 -1.32 -23.14 7.70
N MET A 42 -0.08 -22.70 7.90
CA MET A 42 0.55 -21.62 7.13
C MET A 42 0.64 -21.93 5.63
N GLN A 43 0.87 -23.19 5.27
CA GLN A 43 0.98 -23.59 3.87
C GLN A 43 -0.37 -23.42 3.15
N ARG A 44 -1.47 -23.76 3.81
CA ARG A 44 -2.82 -23.51 3.31
C ARG A 44 -3.19 -22.03 3.27
N ALA A 45 -2.67 -21.23 4.20
CA ALA A 45 -2.83 -19.78 4.13
C ALA A 45 -2.16 -19.20 2.88
N LEU A 46 -0.92 -19.61 2.59
CA LEU A 46 -0.20 -19.17 1.39
C LEU A 46 -0.83 -19.69 0.09
N ASP A 47 -1.30 -20.94 0.08
CA ASP A 47 -2.04 -21.52 -1.06
C ASP A 47 -3.29 -20.69 -1.39
N GLN A 48 -4.05 -20.32 -0.36
CA GLN A 48 -5.21 -19.45 -0.52
C GLN A 48 -4.81 -18.04 -0.98
N PHE A 49 -3.82 -17.42 -0.33
CA PHE A 49 -3.30 -16.10 -0.70
C PHE A 49 -2.95 -16.05 -2.18
N PHE A 50 -2.05 -16.92 -2.65
CA PHE A 50 -1.60 -16.89 -4.03
C PHE A 50 -2.73 -17.21 -5.02
N THR A 51 -3.69 -18.05 -4.67
CA THR A 51 -4.86 -18.34 -5.54
C THR A 51 -5.78 -17.12 -5.72
N GLU A 52 -5.79 -16.18 -4.76
CA GLU A 52 -6.55 -14.93 -4.87
C GLU A 52 -5.82 -13.87 -5.70
N HIS A 53 -4.48 -13.92 -5.75
CA HIS A 53 -3.64 -12.93 -6.43
C HIS A 53 -3.18 -13.32 -7.84
N VAL A 54 -3.00 -14.63 -8.12
CA VAL A 54 -2.54 -15.12 -9.42
C VAL A 54 -3.47 -16.18 -9.99
N GLN A 55 -3.55 -16.26 -11.31
CA GLN A 55 -4.36 -17.29 -11.97
C GLN A 55 -3.74 -18.68 -11.85
N ASP A 56 -2.41 -18.75 -12.00
CA ASP A 56 -1.64 -19.96 -11.83
C ASP A 56 -0.16 -19.67 -11.54
N ASN A 57 0.59 -20.69 -11.11
CA ASN A 57 1.97 -20.55 -10.66
C ASN A 57 2.95 -20.10 -11.75
N SER A 58 2.57 -20.07 -13.03
CA SER A 58 3.40 -19.50 -14.08
C SER A 58 3.51 -17.97 -13.99
N GLU A 59 2.60 -17.32 -13.28
CA GLU A 59 2.63 -15.88 -12.98
C GLU A 59 3.49 -15.56 -11.74
N LEU A 60 3.94 -16.59 -11.01
CA LEU A 60 4.78 -16.47 -9.81
C LEU A 60 6.24 -16.82 -10.10
N ALA A 61 7.13 -16.01 -9.54
CA ALA A 61 8.54 -16.35 -9.42
C ALA A 61 9.01 -16.19 -7.96
N TRP A 62 9.94 -17.01 -7.52
CA TRP A 62 10.67 -16.78 -6.26
C TRP A 62 12.06 -16.23 -6.57
N VAL A 63 12.58 -15.37 -5.69
CA VAL A 63 13.90 -14.77 -5.83
C VAL A 63 14.92 -15.61 -5.07
N ASP A 64 15.98 -16.04 -5.76
CA ASP A 64 17.08 -16.79 -5.12
C ASP A 64 18.10 -15.88 -4.43
N ASP A 65 19.06 -16.49 -3.73
CA ASP A 65 20.11 -15.77 -2.99
C ASP A 65 21.01 -14.92 -3.91
N GLU A 66 21.00 -15.17 -5.23
CA GLU A 66 21.71 -14.39 -6.24
C GLU A 66 20.85 -13.24 -6.81
N GLY A 67 19.61 -13.09 -6.32
CA GLY A 67 18.64 -12.11 -6.81
C GLY A 67 17.99 -12.50 -8.13
N GLN A 68 18.08 -13.76 -8.56
CA GLN A 68 17.48 -14.23 -9.81
C GLN A 68 16.07 -14.76 -9.58
N ALA A 69 15.14 -14.37 -10.46
CA ALA A 69 13.80 -14.91 -10.47
C ALA A 69 13.79 -16.36 -11.00
N ARG A 70 13.12 -17.23 -10.26
CA ARG A 70 12.96 -18.66 -10.54
C ARG A 70 11.48 -19.00 -10.60
N ALA A 71 11.07 -19.75 -11.61
CA ALA A 71 9.68 -20.18 -11.73
C ALA A 71 9.25 -21.02 -10.52
N VAL A 72 8.02 -20.82 -10.06
CA VAL A 72 7.41 -21.66 -9.03
C VAL A 72 6.86 -22.94 -9.67
N THR A 73 7.20 -24.09 -9.08
CA THR A 73 6.68 -25.39 -9.52
C THR A 73 5.92 -26.05 -8.38
N GLY A 74 4.59 -26.18 -8.53
CA GLY A 74 3.72 -26.78 -7.51
C GLY A 74 3.32 -25.81 -6.38
N LEU A 75 2.51 -26.29 -5.42
CA LEU A 75 1.83 -25.50 -4.39
C LEU A 75 2.52 -25.54 -3.00
N ASP A 76 3.77 -26.00 -2.94
CA ASP A 76 4.53 -26.09 -1.70
C ASP A 76 5.33 -24.79 -1.47
N TYR A 77 4.60 -23.73 -1.12
CA TYR A 77 5.17 -22.41 -0.89
C TYR A 77 6.02 -22.39 0.39
N ASP A 78 7.23 -21.88 0.28
CA ASP A 78 8.19 -21.75 1.38
C ASP A 78 8.08 -20.34 1.97
N PRO A 79 7.61 -20.18 3.23
CA PRO A 79 7.44 -18.87 3.84
C PRO A 79 8.75 -18.09 4.01
N GLY A 80 9.91 -18.76 3.90
CA GLY A 80 11.22 -18.12 3.94
C GLY A 80 11.68 -17.54 2.59
N LYS A 81 10.94 -17.76 1.50
CA LYS A 81 11.28 -17.23 0.18
C LYS A 81 10.50 -15.97 -0.14
N THR A 82 11.16 -15.07 -0.85
CA THR A 82 10.51 -13.91 -1.48
C THR A 82 9.87 -14.35 -2.79
N TYR A 83 8.56 -14.18 -2.90
CA TYR A 83 7.81 -14.42 -4.14
C TYR A 83 7.44 -13.08 -4.78
N ILE A 84 7.48 -13.03 -6.11
CA ILE A 84 7.12 -11.87 -6.91
C ILE A 84 6.14 -12.27 -8.01
N TRP A 85 5.18 -11.40 -8.28
CA TRP A 85 4.22 -11.53 -9.38
C TRP A 85 3.87 -10.14 -9.93
N ILE A 86 3.13 -10.11 -11.04
CA ILE A 86 2.64 -8.87 -11.65
C ILE A 86 1.12 -8.86 -11.59
N GLU A 87 0.55 -7.78 -11.08
CA GLU A 87 -0.89 -7.52 -11.16
C GLU A 87 -1.18 -6.43 -12.17
N SER A 88 -1.93 -6.78 -13.21
CA SER A 88 -2.38 -5.84 -14.23
C SER A 88 -3.71 -5.21 -13.85
N SER A 89 -3.74 -3.88 -13.77
CA SER A 89 -4.98 -3.11 -13.62
C SER A 89 -5.20 -2.20 -14.82
N SER A 90 -6.44 -2.12 -15.31
CA SER A 90 -6.82 -1.23 -16.42
C SER A 90 -6.68 0.26 -16.07
N GLU A 91 -6.66 0.60 -14.78
CA GLU A 91 -6.61 2.00 -14.32
C GLU A 91 -5.19 2.48 -14.01
N THR A 92 -4.36 1.60 -13.45
CA THR A 92 -3.02 1.95 -12.93
C THR A 92 -1.87 1.28 -13.69
N GLY A 93 -2.17 0.40 -14.65
CA GLY A 93 -1.17 -0.35 -15.40
C GLY A 93 -0.69 -1.59 -14.65
N ASP A 94 0.46 -2.12 -15.07
CA ASP A 94 1.09 -3.30 -14.45
C ASP A 94 1.84 -2.89 -13.19
N ARG A 95 1.62 -3.64 -12.11
CA ARG A 95 2.21 -3.39 -10.79
C ARG A 95 2.99 -4.62 -10.35
N MET A 96 4.20 -4.40 -9.85
CA MET A 96 4.99 -5.49 -9.31
C MET A 96 4.60 -5.72 -7.86
N MET A 97 4.32 -6.97 -7.53
CA MET A 97 3.97 -7.39 -6.18
C MET A 97 5.11 -8.23 -5.60
N GLU A 98 5.37 -8.07 -4.31
CA GLU A 98 6.39 -8.82 -3.57
C GLU A 98 5.82 -9.35 -2.26
N PHE A 99 5.88 -10.66 -2.06
CA PHE A 99 5.62 -11.30 -0.78
C PHE A 99 6.80 -11.06 0.17
N GLN A 100 6.51 -10.55 1.36
CA GLN A 100 7.50 -10.19 2.38
C GLN A 100 7.52 -11.15 3.57
N GLY A 101 6.44 -11.90 3.81
CA GLY A 101 6.40 -12.89 4.87
C GLY A 101 4.99 -13.24 5.33
N VAL A 102 4.93 -14.16 6.29
CA VAL A 102 3.68 -14.59 6.93
C VAL A 102 3.93 -14.91 8.40
N ASP A 103 3.04 -14.44 9.27
CA ASP A 103 3.05 -14.73 10.71
C ASP A 103 1.69 -15.32 11.13
N GLU A 104 1.68 -16.16 12.18
CA GLU A 104 0.42 -16.50 12.85
C GLU A 104 -0.09 -15.27 13.61
N ALA A 105 -1.29 -14.83 13.29
CA ALA A 105 -1.91 -13.64 13.86
C ALA A 105 -2.58 -13.97 15.20
N THR A 106 -2.42 -13.08 16.18
CA THR A 106 -3.20 -13.15 17.41
C THR A 106 -4.62 -12.66 17.12
N PRO A 107 -5.68 -13.47 17.35
CA PRO A 107 -7.05 -13.05 17.08
C PRO A 107 -7.42 -11.74 17.80
N GLY A 108 -7.95 -10.77 17.07
CA GLY A 108 -8.37 -9.47 17.60
C GLY A 108 -7.25 -8.45 17.79
N MET A 109 -6.03 -8.75 17.35
CA MET A 109 -4.89 -7.84 17.44
C MET A 109 -4.41 -7.44 16.05
N VAL A 110 -4.01 -6.19 15.85
CA VAL A 110 -3.45 -5.65 14.61
C VAL A 110 -2.12 -4.98 14.88
N ARG A 111 -1.23 -4.84 13.89
CA ARG A 111 0.01 -4.10 14.08
C ARG A 111 -0.29 -2.63 14.34
N CYS A 112 0.39 -2.05 15.34
CA CYS A 112 0.25 -0.65 15.71
C CYS A 112 0.70 0.23 14.53
N PRO A 113 -0.21 1.01 13.91
CA PRO A 113 0.09 1.82 12.73
C PRO A 113 1.07 2.97 13.05
N LEU A 114 1.14 3.41 14.32
CA LEU A 114 2.03 4.48 14.77
C LEU A 114 3.40 3.99 15.23
N CYS A 115 3.51 2.70 15.53
CA CYS A 115 4.70 2.13 16.16
C CYS A 115 5.62 1.46 15.12
N SER A 116 5.46 1.81 13.84
CA SER A 116 6.13 1.11 12.72
C SER A 116 5.93 -0.41 12.79
N GLY A 117 4.76 -0.86 13.27
CA GLY A 117 4.44 -2.28 13.39
C GLY A 117 5.18 -3.07 14.49
N HIS A 118 5.95 -2.43 15.38
CA HIS A 118 6.72 -3.12 16.43
C HIS A 118 5.87 -3.79 17.53
N THR A 119 4.57 -3.50 17.62
CA THR A 119 3.70 -4.01 18.67
C THR A 119 2.31 -4.28 18.10
N GLU A 120 1.70 -5.37 18.52
CA GLU A 120 0.29 -5.64 18.24
C GLU A 120 -0.59 -4.93 19.28
N ILE A 121 -1.65 -4.29 18.81
CA ILE A 121 -2.66 -3.62 19.63
C ILE A 121 -4.04 -4.20 19.33
N ASP A 122 -4.97 -4.03 20.26
CA ASP A 122 -6.35 -4.44 20.08
C ASP A 122 -7.01 -3.74 18.87
N LYS A 123 -7.75 -4.50 18.06
CA LYS A 123 -8.38 -4.04 16.82
C LYS A 123 -9.42 -2.93 17.06
N ASP A 124 -10.13 -2.95 18.19
CA ASP A 124 -11.08 -1.88 18.52
C ASP A 124 -10.34 -0.59 18.87
N MET A 125 -9.18 -0.69 19.52
CA MET A 125 -8.31 0.46 19.78
C MET A 125 -7.76 1.05 18.48
N ALA A 126 -7.28 0.21 17.57
CA ALA A 126 -6.79 0.65 16.27
C ALA A 126 -7.89 1.34 15.45
N SER A 127 -9.09 0.75 15.41
CA SER A 127 -10.25 1.32 14.70
C SER A 127 -10.64 2.69 15.24
N ARG A 128 -10.71 2.86 16.57
CA ARG A 128 -11.01 4.16 17.18
C ARG A 128 -9.98 5.24 16.86
N PHE A 129 -8.71 4.84 16.76
CA PHE A 129 -7.65 5.76 16.38
C PHE A 129 -7.78 6.17 14.91
N GLN A 130 -8.00 5.21 14.00
CA GLN A 130 -8.24 5.46 12.58
C GLN A 130 -9.40 6.43 12.38
N GLU A 131 -10.55 6.18 13.02
CA GLU A 131 -11.72 7.07 12.97
C GLU A 131 -11.45 8.48 13.50
N ALA A 132 -10.58 8.62 14.50
CA ALA A 132 -10.18 9.91 15.02
C ALA A 132 -9.23 10.66 14.07
N TRP A 133 -8.35 9.92 13.39
CA TRP A 133 -7.41 10.47 12.39
C TRP A 133 -8.14 10.91 11.12
N ASP A 134 -9.03 10.08 10.60
CA ASP A 134 -9.81 10.38 9.38
C ASP A 134 -10.70 11.62 9.60
N ARG A 135 -11.33 11.75 10.79
CA ARG A 135 -12.08 12.97 11.15
C ARG A 135 -11.22 14.22 11.14
N HIS A 136 -9.97 14.14 11.60
CA HIS A 136 -9.05 15.27 11.55
C HIS A 136 -8.61 15.61 10.12
N ALA A 137 -8.45 14.61 9.25
CA ALA A 137 -8.12 14.84 7.85
C ALA A 137 -9.27 15.54 7.07
N GLU A 138 -10.53 15.24 7.42
CA GLU A 138 -11.71 15.90 6.82
C GLU A 138 -11.90 17.35 7.31
N GLU A 139 -11.43 17.70 8.51
CA GLU A 139 -11.55 19.06 9.06
C GLU A 139 -10.54 20.05 8.45
N ASP A 140 -9.44 19.59 7.86
CA ASP A 140 -8.45 20.43 7.17
C ASP A 140 -8.86 20.81 5.72
N GLU A 141 -9.97 20.28 5.20
CA GLU A 141 -10.49 20.60 3.85
C GLU A 141 -11.51 21.76 3.82
N ASP A 142 -11.91 22.33 4.98
CA ASP A 142 -12.96 23.37 5.09
C ASP A 142 -12.45 24.79 5.41
N ASP A 143 -11.18 25.11 5.13
CA ASP A 143 -10.64 26.49 5.27
C ASP A 143 -10.71 27.29 3.95
N GLY A 144 -11.60 26.91 3.05
CA GLY A 144 -11.65 27.36 1.65
C GLY A 144 -12.73 28.38 1.28
N GLU A 145 -13.30 29.16 2.21
CA GLU A 145 -14.25 30.23 1.84
C GLU A 145 -13.94 31.58 2.52
N PHE A 146 -12.91 32.27 2.04
CA PHE A 146 -12.86 33.73 2.17
C PHE A 146 -13.42 34.35 0.89
N ALA A 147 -14.73 34.55 0.90
CA ALA A 147 -15.45 35.38 -0.06
C ALA A 147 -14.80 36.77 -0.13
N SER A 148 -14.11 37.07 -1.22
CA SER A 148 -13.64 38.41 -1.55
C SER A 148 -14.85 39.29 -1.92
N ALA A 149 -15.49 39.84 -0.89
CA ALA A 149 -16.53 40.85 -1.04
C ALA A 149 -15.90 42.17 -1.52
N SER A 150 -16.40 42.60 -2.67
CA SER A 150 -16.06 43.80 -3.42
C SER A 150 -16.13 45.09 -2.58
N GLN A 151 -15.15 45.97 -2.73
CA GLN A 151 -15.34 47.42 -2.59
C GLN A 151 -14.52 48.18 -3.66
N GLU A 152 -15.06 48.21 -4.88
CA GLU A 152 -14.83 49.30 -5.83
C GLU A 152 -15.81 50.44 -5.52
N THR A 153 -15.31 51.54 -4.94
CA THR A 153 -15.82 52.93 -5.04
C THR A 153 -14.64 53.81 -4.60
N GLN A 154 -14.20 54.92 -5.21
CA GLN A 154 -14.86 55.98 -5.97
C GLN A 154 -13.72 56.77 -6.67
N SER A 155 -13.74 56.92 -8.01
CA SER A 155 -12.91 57.92 -8.71
C SER A 155 -13.77 59.17 -8.92
N GLY A 156 -13.71 60.09 -7.95
CA GLY A 156 -14.38 61.39 -7.98
C GLY A 156 -13.48 62.48 -8.54
N ALA A 157 -14.03 63.26 -9.46
CA ALA A 157 -13.42 64.32 -10.25
C ALA A 157 -12.60 65.37 -9.48
N ASP A 158 -11.40 65.66 -9.99
CA ASP A 158 -10.65 66.90 -9.73
C ASP A 158 -11.20 68.03 -10.62
N ILE A 159 -11.77 69.05 -9.98
CA ILE A 159 -11.96 70.39 -10.55
C ILE A 159 -11.21 71.36 -9.64
N ARG A 160 -10.14 72.00 -10.15
CA ARG A 160 -9.84 73.43 -9.92
C ARG A 160 -8.60 73.89 -10.68
N GLY A 161 -8.75 75.02 -11.35
CA GLY A 161 -7.70 75.80 -12.03
C GLY A 161 -8.32 76.73 -13.05
#